data_AF-A0A2G6TML4-F1
#
_entry.id   AF-A0A2G6TML4-F1
#
_cell.length_a   1.000
_cell.length_b   1.000
_cell.length_c   1.000
_cell.angle_alpha   90.00
_cell.angle_beta   90.00
_cell.angle_gamma   90.00
#
_symmetry.space_group_name_H-M   'P 1'
#
loop_
_entity.id
_entity.type
_entity.pdbx_description
1 polymer ?
#
loop_
_entity_poly.entity_id
_entity_poly.type
_entity_poly.pdbx_seq_one_letter_code
_entity_poly.pdbx_strand_id
1 'polypeptide(L)' 'MKEDFIKKYWDEEDILFYIHFQDDEAVRQIEVKSDEKVYLTLEEPIKGESMLYDQKLSELDLEKSDFIREEEFNQVWKKV' A
#
# COMPACT_ATOMS: atom_id res chain seq x y z
N MET A 1 9.51 16.40 0.36
CA MET A 1 8.94 15.07 0.56
C MET A 1 8.31 14.68 -0.75
N LYS A 2 8.84 13.63 -1.37
CA LYS A 2 8.29 13.02 -2.58
C LYS A 2 7.21 12.03 -2.14
N GLU A 3 6.02 12.17 -2.69
CA GLU A 3 4.90 11.26 -2.43
C GLU A 3 4.72 10.37 -3.67
N ASP A 4 4.72 9.06 -3.48
CA ASP A 4 4.45 8.09 -4.53
C ASP A 4 3.36 7.13 -4.05
N PHE A 5 2.42 6.82 -4.93
CA PHE A 5 1.30 5.93 -4.65
C PHE A 5 1.29 4.81 -5.66
N ILE A 6 1.19 3.58 -5.17
CA ILE A 6 1.16 2.40 -6.02
C ILE A 6 -0.04 1.51 -5.71
N LYS A 7 -0.38 0.71 -6.69
CA LYS A 7 -1.34 -0.39 -6.61
C LYS A 7 -0.71 -1.62 -7.24
N LYS A 8 -0.55 -2.68 -6.46
CA LYS A 8 0.03 -3.95 -6.93
C LYS A 8 -0.79 -5.13 -6.45
N TYR A 9 -1.10 -6.04 -7.36
CA TYR A 9 -1.75 -7.30 -7.03
C TYR A 9 -0.69 -8.39 -6.86
N TRP A 10 -0.79 -9.17 -5.77
CA TRP A 10 0.07 -10.30 -5.48
C TRP A 10 -0.70 -11.60 -5.67
N ASP A 11 -0.42 -12.32 -6.76
CA ASP A 11 -1.19 -13.49 -7.17
C ASP A 11 -1.13 -14.64 -6.16
N GLU A 12 -0.01 -14.84 -5.46
CA GLU A 12 0.19 -16.00 -4.58
C GLU A 12 -0.73 -15.98 -3.35
N GLU A 13 -1.11 -14.81 -2.87
CA GLU A 13 -1.92 -14.64 -1.65
C GLU A 13 -3.31 -14.04 -1.95
N ASP A 14 -3.64 -13.77 -3.22
CA ASP A 14 -4.89 -13.08 -3.61
C ASP A 14 -5.09 -11.76 -2.85
N ILE A 15 -4.02 -10.94 -2.80
CA ILE A 15 -4.02 -9.65 -2.09
C ILE A 15 -3.74 -8.52 -3.06
N LEU A 16 -4.58 -7.50 -3.03
CA LEU A 16 -4.35 -6.23 -3.71
C LEU A 16 -3.82 -5.19 -2.72
N PHE A 17 -2.57 -4.78 -2.91
CA PHE A 17 -1.92 -3.75 -2.12
C PHE A 17 -2.12 -2.37 -2.72
N TYR A 18 -2.42 -1.40 -1.86
CA TYR A 18 -2.23 0.02 -2.13
C TYR A 18 -1.20 0.52 -1.14
N ILE A 19 -0.12 1.14 -1.61
CA ILE A 19 0.95 1.62 -0.73
C ILE A 19 1.26 3.07 -1.06
N HIS A 20 1.37 3.88 -0.01
CA HIS A 20 1.81 5.25 -0.07
C HIS A 20 3.22 5.35 0.50
N PHE A 21 4.14 5.82 -0.33
CA PHE A 21 5.53 6.05 0.03
C PHE A 21 5.81 7.54 0.20
N GLN A 22 6.61 7.88 1.22
CA GLN A 22 7.20 9.19 1.42
C GLN A 22 8.71 9.06 1.41
N ASP A 23 9.36 9.76 0.49
CA ASP A 23 10.83 9.73 0.35
C ASP A 23 11.40 8.30 0.31
N ASP A 24 10.78 7.42 -0.48
CA ASP A 24 11.15 6.00 -0.72
C ASP A 24 10.69 5.00 0.36
N GLU A 25 10.08 5.45 1.46
CA GLU A 25 9.66 4.62 2.61
C GLU A 25 8.12 4.54 2.73
N ALA A 26 7.56 3.37 3.02
CA ALA A 26 6.11 3.22 3.14
C ALA A 26 5.59 3.84 4.44
N VAL A 27 4.51 4.63 4.34
CA VAL A 27 3.89 5.29 5.52
C VAL A 27 2.42 4.94 5.71
N ARG A 28 1.75 4.48 4.64
CA ARG A 28 0.38 3.95 4.67
C ARG A 28 0.25 2.77 3.71
N GLN A 29 -0.47 1.74 4.14
CA GLN A 29 -0.77 0.57 3.32
C GLN A 29 -2.22 0.12 3.50
N ILE A 30 -2.83 -0.29 2.41
CA ILE A 30 -4.11 -0.99 2.38
C ILE A 30 -3.89 -2.35 1.75
N GLU A 31 -4.27 -3.40 2.46
CA GLU A 31 -4.40 -4.74 1.90
C GLU A 31 -5.88 -4.95 1.63
N VAL A 32 -6.23 -5.29 0.39
CA VAL A 32 -7.59 -5.66 0.01
C VAL A 32 -7.58 -7.15 -0.30
N LYS A 33 -8.20 -7.92 0.61
CA LYS A 33 -8.48 -9.35 0.47
C LYS A 33 -9.95 -9.53 0.06
N SER A 34 -10.33 -10.75 -0.31
CA SER A 34 -11.69 -11.07 -0.78
C SER A 34 -12.81 -10.66 0.19
N ASP A 35 -12.57 -10.73 1.50
CA ASP A 35 -13.55 -10.51 2.57
C ASP A 35 -13.22 -9.32 3.50
N GLU A 36 -11.99 -8.83 3.47
CA GLU A 36 -11.54 -7.78 4.39
C GLU A 36 -10.60 -6.74 3.78
N LYS A 37 -10.47 -5.62 4.48
CA LYS A 37 -9.45 -4.62 4.23
C LYS A 37 -8.66 -4.34 5.49
N VAL A 38 -7.34 -4.42 5.39
CA VAL A 38 -6.43 -4.07 6.47
C VAL A 38 -5.78 -2.73 6.16
N TYR A 39 -5.77 -1.82 7.14
CA TYR A 39 -5.18 -0.49 7.02
C TYR A 39 -4.02 -0.36 8.00
N LEU A 40 -2.82 -0.08 7.48
CA LEU A 40 -1.59 0.01 8.26
C LEU A 40 -1.01 1.41 8.11
N THR A 41 -0.44 1.94 9.19
CA THR A 41 0.25 3.23 9.24
C THR A 41 1.52 3.11 10.07
N LEU A 42 2.37 4.13 10.08
CA LEU A 42 3.53 4.16 10.99
C LEU A 42 3.14 4.05 12.48
N GLU A 43 1.95 4.52 12.86
CA GLU A 43 1.43 4.43 14.24
C GLU A 43 0.91 3.03 14.57
N GLU A 44 0.42 2.31 13.55
CA GLU A 44 -0.15 0.97 13.68
C GLU A 44 0.39 0.07 12.55
N PRO A 45 1.70 -0.27 12.59
CA PRO A 45 2.39 -0.91 11.47
C PRO A 45 2.16 -2.42 11.42
N ILE A 46 1.49 -3.02 12.42
CA ILE A 46 1.19 -4.45 12.50
C ILE A 46 -0.27 -4.62 12.91
N LYS A 47 -1.03 -5.43 12.14
CA LYS A 47 -2.41 -5.82 12.46
C LYS A 47 -2.64 -7.29 12.13
N GLY A 48 -2.83 -8.11 13.16
CA GLY A 48 -2.95 -9.55 12.98
C GLY A 48 -1.68 -10.10 12.36
N GLU A 49 -1.80 -10.66 11.16
CA GLU A 49 -0.68 -11.21 10.38
C GLU A 49 -0.11 -10.20 9.37
N SER A 50 -0.78 -9.06 9.16
CA SER A 50 -0.36 -8.02 8.21
C SER A 50 0.67 -7.07 8.85
N MET A 51 1.66 -6.66 8.05
CA MET A 51 2.71 -5.71 8.42
C MET A 51 2.85 -4.63 7.35
N LEU A 52 3.06 -3.37 7.77
CA LEU A 52 3.38 -2.26 6.89
C LEU A 52 4.66 -2.60 6.11
N TYR A 53 4.62 -2.41 4.80
CA TYR A 53 5.73 -2.68 3.92
C TYR A 53 7.03 -2.04 4.42
N ASP A 54 8.10 -2.82 4.50
CA ASP A 54 9.36 -2.46 5.16
C ASP A 54 10.54 -2.31 4.20
N GLN A 55 10.30 -2.47 2.89
CA GLN A 55 11.29 -2.24 1.85
C GLN A 55 11.06 -0.91 1.14
N LYS A 56 12.06 -0.50 0.36
CA LYS A 56 12.02 0.77 -0.36
C LYS A 56 11.25 0.68 -1.66
N LEU A 57 10.61 1.78 -2.05
CA LEU A 57 9.97 1.87 -3.37
C LEU A 57 10.98 1.62 -4.51
N SER A 58 12.21 2.11 -4.38
CA SER A 58 13.28 1.93 -5.37
C SER A 58 13.77 0.49 -5.54
N GLU A 59 13.45 -0.41 -4.60
CA GLU A 59 13.80 -1.83 -4.66
C GLU A 59 12.70 -2.68 -5.33
N LEU A 60 11.51 -2.10 -5.53
CA LEU A 60 10.39 -2.76 -6.19
C LEU A 60 10.55 -2.74 -7.72
N ASP A 61 10.29 -3.88 -8.35
CA ASP A 61 10.15 -4.00 -9.80
C ASP A 61 8.74 -3.55 -10.23
N LEU A 62 8.59 -2.24 -10.44
CA LEU A 62 7.31 -1.60 -10.78
C LEU A 62 7.27 -1.12 -12.22
N GLU A 63 6.11 -1.30 -12.83
CA GLU A 63 5.77 -0.71 -14.11
C GLU A 63 5.07 0.65 -13.90
N LYS A 64 5.07 1.50 -14.93
CA LYS A 64 4.37 2.80 -14.87
C LYS A 64 2.87 2.66 -14.55
N SER A 65 2.26 1.54 -14.91
CA SER A 65 0.86 1.21 -14.63
C SER A 65 0.59 0.86 -13.17
N ASP A 66 1.62 0.52 -12.39
CA ASP A 66 1.46 0.26 -10.96
C ASP A 66 1.31 1.58 -10.18
N PHE A 67 1.76 2.70 -10.74
CA PHE A 67 1.62 4.02 -10.12
C PHE A 67 0.20 4.56 -10.31
N ILE A 68 -0.41 4.96 -9.20
CA ILE A 68 -1.74 5.56 -9.14
C ILE A 68 -1.65 7.00 -8.64
N ARG A 69 -2.75 7.72 -8.77
CA ARG A 69 -2.85 9.07 -8.19
C ARG A 69 -3.18 8.99 -6.70
N GLU A 70 -2.81 10.04 -5.97
CA GLU A 70 -3.20 10.21 -4.58
C GLU A 70 -4.73 10.09 -4.40
N GLU A 71 -5.51 10.68 -5.30
CA GLU A 71 -6.97 10.65 -5.21
C GLU A 71 -7.53 9.22 -5.30
N GLU A 72 -6.90 8.35 -6.10
CA GLU A 72 -7.29 6.94 -6.22
C GLU A 72 -6.99 6.19 -4.93
N PHE A 73 -5.81 6.38 -4.34
CA PHE A 73 -5.46 5.81 -3.05
C PHE A 73 -6.44 6.28 -1.96
N ASN A 74 -6.69 7.59 -1.89
CA ASN A 74 -7.54 8.21 -0.86
C ASN A 74 -9.02 7.78 -0.99
N GLN A 75 -9.49 7.39 -2.18
CA GLN A 75 -10.81 6.79 -2.34
C GLN A 75 -10.92 5.43 -1.66
N VAL A 76 -9.87 4.61 -1.70
CA VAL A 76 -9.83 3.31 -1.03
C VAL A 76 -9.57 3.47 0.46
N TRP A 77 -8.76 4.46 0.85
CA TRP A 77 -8.38 4.75 2.24
C TRP A 77 -9.53 5.27 3.11
N LYS A 78 -10.70 5.61 2.53
CA LYS A 78 -11.84 6.17 3.29
C LYS A 78 -12.23 5.26 4.46
N LYS A 79 -11.73 5.62 5.65
CA LYS A 79 -12.24 5.16 6.94
C LYS A 79 -13.73 5.53 6.96
N VAL A 80 -14.59 4.50 6.93
CA VAL A 80 -16.00 4.66 7.27
C VAL A 80 -16.10 4.98 8.76
#